data_AF-A0A8T2T5M4-F1
#
_entry.id   AF-A0A8T2T5M4-F1
#
_cell.length_a   1.000
_cell.length_b   1.000
_cell.length_c   1.000
_cell.angle_alpha   90.00
_cell.angle_beta   90.00
_cell.angle_gamma   90.00
#
_symmetry.space_group_name_H-M   'P 1'
#
loop_
_entity.id
_entity.type
_entity.pdbx_description
1 polymer ?
#
loop_
_entity_poly.entity_id
_entity_poly.type
_entity_poly.pdbx_seq_one_letter_code
_entity_poly.pdbx_strand_id
1 'polypeptide(L)'
;MLSFRPRTELSSLEHLNLQVCTSLETLSFLPTTLQKLWLAGCSSLQTVNASLPKLQEFGAEECRNLRTLSKELGSCMRVLALQGCDGLSESLATN
;
A
#
# COMPACT_ATOMS: atom_id res chain seq x y z
N MET A 1 12.10 14.38 20.64
CA MET A 1 12.26 13.23 19.74
C MET A 1 12.01 13.70 18.32
N LEU A 2 13.03 13.74 17.47
CA LEU A 2 12.91 14.17 16.09
C LEU A 2 12.12 13.09 15.32
N SER A 3 10.89 13.39 14.90
CA SER A 3 10.17 12.51 13.98
C SER A 3 10.78 12.71 12.59
N PHE A 4 11.68 11.80 12.21
CA PHE A 4 12.17 11.72 10.85
C PHE A 4 10.98 11.31 9.97
N ARG A 5 10.35 12.29 9.30
CA ARG A 5 9.42 12.05 8.21
C ARG A 5 10.23 12.16 6.93
N PRO A 6 10.53 11.05 6.23
CA PRO A 6 11.13 11.15 4.91
C PRO A 6 10.22 11.99 4.04
N ARG A 7 10.76 13.07 3.49
CA ARG A 7 10.01 13.88 2.52
C ARG A 7 9.95 13.08 1.24
N THR A 8 8.80 12.53 0.95
CA THR A 8 8.45 12.17 -0.42
C THR A 8 8.26 13.48 -1.18
N GLU A 9 9.25 13.85 -1.98
CA GLU A 9 9.24 15.06 -2.84
C GLU A 9 8.18 14.98 -3.96
N LEU A 10 7.49 13.84 -4.08
CA LEU A 10 6.37 13.60 -5.00
C LEU A 10 5.07 14.23 -4.48
N SER A 11 5.13 15.51 -4.12
CA SER A 11 4.05 16.27 -3.46
C SER A 11 2.75 16.36 -4.27
N SER A 12 2.82 16.15 -5.58
CA SER A 12 1.65 16.18 -6.49
C SER A 12 1.26 14.81 -7.03
N LEU A 13 1.88 13.72 -6.57
CA LEU A 13 1.56 12.38 -7.06
C LEU A 13 0.25 11.88 -6.44
N GLU A 14 -0.77 11.76 -7.27
CA GLU A 14 -2.09 11.28 -6.88
C GLU A 14 -2.33 9.81 -7.28
N HIS A 15 -1.62 9.32 -8.29
CA HIS A 15 -1.83 7.99 -8.86
C HIS A 15 -0.49 7.28 -9.00
N LEU A 16 -0.39 6.08 -8.43
CA LEU A 16 0.78 5.23 -8.52
C LEU A 16 0.37 3.83 -8.98
N ASN A 17 0.93 3.41 -10.11
CA ASN A 17 0.77 2.07 -10.64
C ASN A 17 2.13 1.37 -10.63
N LEU A 18 2.24 0.29 -9.85
CA LEU A 18 3.40 -0.58 -9.75
C LEU A 18 3.01 -2.03 -10.06
N GLN A 19 1.98 -2.25 -10.90
CA GLN A 19 1.55 -3.59 -11.26
C GLN A 19 2.73 -4.41 -11.85
N VAL A 20 2.76 -5.70 -11.51
CA VAL A 20 3.75 -6.69 -11.99
C VAL A 20 5.19 -6.34 -11.62
N CYS A 21 5.40 -5.52 -10.58
CA CYS A 21 6.73 -5.31 -10.00
C CYS A 21 7.11 -6.53 -9.14
N THR A 22 7.48 -7.64 -9.79
CA THR A 22 7.72 -8.94 -9.15
C THR A 22 8.92 -8.97 -8.22
N SER A 23 9.83 -8.00 -8.30
CA SER A 23 10.97 -7.85 -7.39
C SER A 23 10.72 -6.85 -6.25
N LEU A 24 9.56 -6.20 -6.21
CA LEU A 24 9.23 -5.25 -5.15
C LEU A 24 8.88 -6.00 -3.87
N GLU A 25 9.73 -5.91 -2.85
CA GLU A 25 9.51 -6.61 -1.57
C GLU A 25 8.82 -5.73 -0.53
N THR A 26 9.15 -4.44 -0.52
CA THR A 26 8.63 -3.48 0.45
C THR A 26 8.24 -2.19 -0.25
N LEU A 27 7.11 -1.63 0.16
CA LEU A 27 6.67 -0.32 -0.26
C LEU A 27 6.51 0.56 0.97
N SER A 28 7.35 1.58 1.08
CA SER A 28 7.34 2.52 2.19
C SER A 28 7.51 3.94 1.68
N PHE A 29 7.16 4.93 2.52
CA PHE A 29 7.32 6.35 2.20
C PHE A 29 6.63 6.74 0.90
N LEU A 30 5.30 6.59 0.85
CA LEU A 30 4.48 7.11 -0.24
C LEU A 30 3.98 8.54 0.08
N PRO A 31 3.74 9.39 -0.93
CA PRO A 31 3.24 10.74 -0.70
C PRO A 31 1.81 10.69 -0.15
N THR A 32 1.51 11.56 0.82
CA THR A 32 0.18 11.63 1.46
C THR A 32 -0.92 12.17 0.54
N THR A 33 -0.55 12.69 -0.64
CA THR A 33 -1.45 13.12 -1.71
C THR A 33 -1.99 11.98 -2.56
N LEU A 34 -1.43 10.77 -2.42
CA LEU A 34 -1.84 9.62 -3.20
C LEU A 34 -3.31 9.25 -2.96
N GLN A 35 -4.06 9.17 -4.05
CA GLN A 35 -5.47 8.83 -4.10
C GLN A 35 -5.70 7.42 -4.66
N LYS A 36 -4.81 6.95 -5.55
CA LYS A 36 -4.90 5.63 -6.18
C LYS A 36 -3.57 4.88 -6.14
N LEU A 37 -3.61 3.61 -5.72
CA LEU A 37 -2.45 2.74 -5.64
C LEU A 37 -2.79 1.35 -6.20
N TRP A 38 -2.07 0.95 -7.26
CA TRP A 38 -2.24 -0.36 -7.91
C TRP A 38 -0.96 -1.18 -7.84
N LEU A 39 -1.03 -2.34 -7.20
CA LEU A 39 0.08 -3.26 -6.93
C LEU A 39 -0.17 -4.66 -7.49
N ALA A 40 -1.19 -4.84 -8.34
CA ALA A 40 -1.57 -6.16 -8.81
C ALA A 40 -0.39 -6.93 -9.43
N GLY A 41 -0.20 -8.20 -9.07
CA GLY A 41 0.87 -9.05 -9.56
C GLY A 41 2.25 -8.79 -8.93
N CYS A 42 2.34 -7.99 -7.86
CA CYS A 42 3.57 -7.83 -7.08
C CYS A 42 3.82 -9.07 -6.19
N SER A 43 4.24 -10.17 -6.81
CA SER A 43 4.33 -11.48 -6.16
C SER A 43 5.31 -11.53 -4.98
N SER A 44 6.37 -10.72 -4.97
CA SER A 44 7.37 -10.69 -3.87
C SER A 44 7.06 -9.65 -2.80
N LEU A 45 6.00 -8.84 -2.98
CA LEU A 45 5.66 -7.78 -2.05
C LEU A 45 5.17 -8.38 -0.74
N GLN A 46 5.84 -8.02 0.35
CA GLN A 46 5.54 -8.53 1.68
C GLN A 46 4.88 -7.48 2.57
N THR A 47 5.30 -6.22 2.42
CA THR A 47 4.90 -5.13 3.31
C THR A 47 4.60 -3.86 2.54
N VAL A 48 3.44 -3.27 2.82
CA VAL A 48 3.10 -1.89 2.44
C VAL A 48 2.98 -1.07 3.73
N ASN A 49 4.01 -0.28 4.01
CA ASN A 49 4.10 0.57 5.20
C ASN A 49 4.03 2.05 4.81
N ALA A 50 2.82 2.57 4.63
CA ALA A 50 2.58 3.96 4.25
C ALA A 50 1.32 4.54 4.93
N SER A 51 1.39 5.79 5.36
CA SER A 51 0.24 6.56 5.84
C SER A 51 -0.35 7.32 4.66
N LEU A 52 -1.52 6.87 4.19
CA LEU A 52 -2.16 7.39 2.98
C LEU A 52 -3.58 7.87 3.29
N PRO A 53 -3.72 9.03 3.96
CA PRO A 53 -5.01 9.51 4.46
C PRO A 53 -5.99 9.87 3.33
N LYS A 54 -5.47 10.19 2.14
CA LYS A 54 -6.26 10.55 0.95
C LYS A 54 -6.52 9.37 0.01
N LEU A 55 -6.05 8.16 0.33
CA LEU A 55 -6.21 7.00 -0.54
C LEU A 55 -7.69 6.62 -0.63
N GLN A 56 -8.17 6.53 -1.87
CA GLN A 56 -9.55 6.20 -2.20
C GLN A 56 -9.65 4.84 -2.89
N GLU A 57 -8.64 4.49 -3.68
CA GLU A 57 -8.61 3.26 -4.48
C GLU A 57 -7.30 2.51 -4.23
N PHE A 58 -7.40 1.27 -3.76
CA PHE A 58 -6.27 0.38 -3.54
C PHE A 58 -6.55 -0.99 -4.16
N GLY A 59 -5.63 -1.46 -5.01
CA GLY A 59 -5.64 -2.82 -5.54
C GLY A 59 -4.27 -3.47 -5.36
N ALA A 60 -4.27 -4.69 -4.84
CA ALA A 60 -3.08 -5.52 -4.66
C ALA A 60 -3.35 -6.96 -5.08
N GLU A 61 -4.13 -7.19 -6.13
CA GLU A 61 -4.52 -8.52 -6.57
C GLU A 61 -3.30 -9.40 -6.89
N GLU A 62 -3.37 -10.70 -6.60
CA GLU A 62 -2.27 -11.67 -6.80
C GLU A 62 -0.97 -11.31 -6.06
N CYS A 63 -1.02 -10.47 -5.03
CA CYS A 63 0.12 -10.21 -4.12
C CYS A 63 0.21 -11.31 -3.06
N ARG A 64 0.57 -12.52 -3.47
CA ARG A 64 0.52 -13.74 -2.63
C ARG A 64 1.36 -13.67 -1.36
N ASN A 65 2.46 -12.93 -1.39
CA ASN A 65 3.36 -12.77 -0.24
C ASN A 65 3.03 -11.57 0.63
N LEU A 66 2.00 -10.77 0.30
CA LEU A 66 1.65 -9.58 1.04
C LEU A 66 1.04 -9.98 2.39
N ARG A 67 1.74 -9.62 3.46
CA ARG A 67 1.37 -9.97 4.85
C ARG A 67 0.91 -8.77 5.66
N THR A 68 1.50 -7.61 5.39
CA THR A 68 1.31 -6.43 6.25
C THR A 68 0.84 -5.23 5.43
N LEU A 69 -0.29 -4.66 5.85
CA LEU A 69 -0.78 -3.34 5.44
C LEU A 69 -0.83 -2.41 6.65
N SER A 70 -0.39 -1.15 6.51
CA SER A 70 -0.53 -0.15 7.57
C SER A 70 -2.00 0.06 7.95
N LYS A 71 -2.30 0.18 9.25
CA LYS A 71 -3.65 0.52 9.75
C LYS A 71 -4.13 1.90 9.26
N GLU A 72 -3.21 2.78 8.88
CA GLU A 72 -3.50 4.11 8.33
C GLU A 72 -3.70 4.12 6.80
N LEU A 73 -3.82 2.95 6.16
CA LEU A 73 -4.19 2.90 4.74
C LEU A 73 -5.68 3.24 4.59
N GLY A 74 -5.96 4.40 3.98
CA GLY A 74 -7.27 4.71 3.44
C GLY A 74 -8.38 4.93 4.47
N SER A 75 -8.17 5.89 5.37
CA SER A 75 -9.26 6.49 6.16
C SER A 75 -10.44 6.99 5.31
N CYS A 76 -10.24 7.17 4.00
CA CYS A 76 -11.25 7.56 3.02
C CYS A 76 -11.40 6.53 1.87
N MET A 77 -11.00 5.28 2.07
CA MET A 77 -11.00 4.26 1.03
C MET A 77 -12.43 3.91 0.60
N ARG A 78 -12.63 3.84 -0.72
CA ARG A 78 -13.91 3.47 -1.35
C ARG A 78 -13.80 2.17 -2.13
N VAL A 79 -12.63 1.90 -2.71
CA VAL A 79 -12.35 0.71 -3.51
C VAL A 79 -11.17 -0.01 -2.91
N LEU A 80 -11.38 -1.29 -2.61
CA LEU A 80 -10.36 -2.20 -2.11
C LEU A 80 -10.44 -3.51 -2.90
N ALA A 81 -9.35 -3.86 -3.59
CA ALA A 81 -9.22 -5.11 -4.33
C ALA A 81 -8.00 -5.91 -3.82
N LEU A 82 -8.26 -7.04 -3.17
CA LEU A 82 -7.24 -7.88 -2.50
C LEU A 82 -7.34 -9.36 -2.91
N GLN A 83 -7.90 -9.64 -4.10
CA GLN A 83 -8.07 -11.02 -4.57
C GLN A 83 -6.71 -11.71 -4.71
N GLY A 84 -6.54 -12.92 -4.16
CA GLY A 84 -5.26 -13.65 -4.24
C GLY A 84 -4.15 -13.13 -3.32
N CYS A 85 -4.49 -12.33 -2.30
CA CYS A 85 -3.59 -11.93 -1.21
C CYS A 85 -3.66 -12.91 -0.03
N ASP A 86 -3.24 -14.16 -0.24
CA ASP A 86 -3.44 -15.23 0.73
C ASP A 86 -2.71 -15.00 2.08
N GLY A 87 -1.56 -14.30 2.03
CA GLY A 87 -0.76 -13.96 3.21
C GLY A 87 -1.33 -12.84 4.10
N LEU A 88 -2.36 -12.12 3.66
CA LEU A 88 -2.83 -10.91 4.35
C LEU A 88 -3.77 -11.20 5.54
N SER A 89 -4.27 -12.42 5.65
CA SER A 89 -5.29 -12.83 6.63
C SER A 89 -4.88 -12.63 8.11
N GLU A 90 -3.58 -12.55 8.42
CA GLU A 90 -3.08 -12.31 9.79
C GLU A 90 -3.08 -10.82 10.21
N SER A 91 -3.12 -9.88 9.26
CA SER A 91 -2.90 -8.45 9.52
C SER A 91 -4.16 -7.66 9.92
N LEU A 92 -5.35 -8.18 9.65
CA LEU A 92 -6.64 -7.50 9.92
C LEU A 92 -7.27 -7.89 11.28
N ALA A 93 -6.64 -8.79 12.04
CA ALA A 93 -7.23 -9.44 13.21
C ALA A 93 -6.99 -8.77 14.57
N THR A 94 -6.46 -7.53 14.65
CA THR A 94 -6.28 -6.85 15.95
C THR A 94 -7.03 -5.52 16.02
N ASN A 95 -8.15 -5.61 16.75
CA ASN A 95 -9.01 -4.59 17.33
C ASN A 95 -8.29 -3.28 17.72
#